data_AF-A0A9Q6ZEL6-F1
#
_entry.id   AF-A0A9Q6ZEL6-F1
#
_cell.length_a   1.000
_cell.length_b   1.000
_cell.length_c   1.000
_cell.angle_alpha   90.00
_cell.angle_beta   90.00
_cell.angle_gamma   90.00
#
_symmetry.space_group_name_H-M   'P 1'
#
loop_
_entity.id
_entity.type
_entity.pdbx_description
1 polymer ?
#
loop_
_entity_poly.entity_id
_entity_poly.type
_entity_poly.pdbx_seq_one_letter_code
_entity_poly.pdbx_strand_id
1 'polypeptide(L)'
;MRIRLLFLFLCGLHTFAQETKFDLKGTVWQCSISKDCVNQYSFLTADTFEFYSCEREETYYGEYYFKNDFLMIYEKGSYEESEDYYEQKLYKVSLKAGCLVHVQLSYKKGEQWIASNFVLDDK
;
A
#
# COMPACT_ATOMS: atom_id res chain seq x y z
N MET A 1 12.96 30.59 -55.27
CA MET A 1 13.59 30.08 -54.03
C MET A 1 12.53 30.00 -52.94
N ARG A 2 12.13 28.80 -52.52
CA ARG A 2 11.21 28.58 -51.39
C ARG A 2 11.97 27.87 -50.29
N ILE A 3 12.41 28.61 -49.28
CA ILE A 3 12.99 28.03 -48.06
C ILE A 3 11.82 27.73 -47.14
N ARG A 4 11.45 26.45 -47.00
CA ARG A 4 10.55 25.98 -45.96
C ARG A 4 11.39 25.79 -44.69
N LEU A 5 11.28 26.72 -43.74
CA LEU A 5 11.77 26.49 -42.37
C LEU A 5 10.87 25.43 -41.73
N LEU A 6 11.42 24.23 -41.49
CA LEU A 6 10.80 23.22 -40.64
C LEU A 6 11.13 23.59 -39.18
N PHE A 7 10.18 24.16 -38.46
CA PHE A 7 10.28 24.32 -37.00
C PHE A 7 10.00 22.94 -36.37
N LEU A 8 11.07 22.20 -36.05
CA LEU A 8 11.00 21.00 -35.21
C LEU A 8 10.73 21.44 -33.77
N PHE A 9 9.45 21.47 -33.40
CA PHE A 9 9.00 21.67 -32.03
C PHE A 9 9.21 20.35 -31.27
N LEU A 10 10.43 20.13 -30.78
CA LEU A 10 10.74 19.08 -29.80
C LEU A 10 10.19 19.52 -28.43
N CYS A 11 8.86 19.45 -28.27
CA CYS A 11 8.26 19.36 -26.95
C CYS A 11 8.54 17.97 -26.41
N GLY A 12 9.70 17.81 -25.79
CA GLY A 12 9.93 16.72 -24.84
C GLY A 12 8.94 16.89 -23.69
N LEU A 13 7.78 16.23 -23.79
CA LEU A 13 6.92 15.95 -22.66
C LEU A 13 7.69 15.02 -21.72
N HIS A 14 8.57 15.59 -20.90
CA HIS A 14 8.88 15.00 -19.62
C HIS A 14 7.60 15.11 -18.80
N THR A 15 6.76 14.09 -18.97
CA THR A 15 5.73 13.76 -18.00
C THR A 15 6.49 13.42 -16.74
N PHE A 16 6.75 14.42 -15.90
CA PHE A 16 7.13 14.18 -14.52
C PHE A 16 5.93 13.45 -13.93
N ALA A 17 6.03 12.11 -13.88
CA ALA A 17 5.12 11.30 -13.11
C ALA A 17 5.31 11.76 -11.66
N GLN A 18 4.43 12.66 -11.21
CA GLN A 18 4.37 13.10 -9.85
C GLN A 18 3.97 11.86 -9.04
N GLU A 19 4.93 11.27 -8.31
CA GLU A 19 4.64 10.25 -7.30
C GLU A 19 3.57 10.82 -6.39
N THR A 20 2.33 10.36 -6.58
CA THR A 20 1.20 10.87 -5.83
C THR A 20 1.29 10.20 -4.46
N LYS A 21 2.06 10.79 -3.55
CA LYS A 21 2.15 10.31 -2.16
C LYS A 21 0.79 10.55 -1.51
N PHE A 22 0.11 9.48 -1.12
CA PHE A 22 -1.20 9.56 -0.50
C PHE A 22 -1.06 9.78 1.01
N ASP A 23 -1.77 10.78 1.54
CA ASP A 23 -1.89 10.96 2.98
C ASP A 23 -2.98 10.01 3.50
N LEU A 24 -2.56 8.97 4.23
CA LEU A 24 -3.47 8.00 4.83
C LEU A 24 -3.84 8.37 6.27
N LYS A 25 -3.28 9.43 6.84
CA LYS A 25 -3.54 9.79 8.23
C LYS A 25 -5.04 9.97 8.49
N GLY A 26 -5.54 9.27 9.50
CA GLY A 26 -6.93 9.28 9.91
C GLY A 26 -7.86 8.42 9.04
N THR A 27 -7.32 7.63 8.11
CA THR A 27 -8.11 6.73 7.26
C THR A 27 -8.17 5.32 7.83
N VAL A 28 -9.20 4.58 7.42
CA VAL A 28 -9.42 3.18 7.78
C VAL A 28 -9.55 2.36 6.51
N TRP A 29 -8.87 1.22 6.45
CA TRP A 29 -8.94 0.27 5.35
C TRP A 29 -9.38 -1.10 5.85
N GLN A 30 -10.54 -1.55 5.36
CA GLN A 30 -11.11 -2.85 5.72
C GLN A 30 -10.88 -3.89 4.63
N CYS A 31 -10.62 -5.11 5.08
CA CYS A 31 -10.41 -6.30 4.29
C CYS A 31 -11.37 -7.39 4.81
N SER A 32 -12.40 -7.73 4.04
CA SER A 32 -13.32 -8.80 4.39
C SER A 32 -12.70 -10.15 4.02
N ILE A 33 -12.40 -10.98 5.02
CA ILE A 33 -11.89 -12.35 4.85
C ILE A 33 -13.05 -13.33 4.67
N SER A 34 -14.15 -13.09 5.38
CA SER A 34 -15.41 -13.81 5.24
C SER A 34 -16.57 -12.94 5.74
N LYS A 35 -17.81 -13.46 5.70
CA LYS A 35 -19.02 -12.72 6.10
C LYS A 35 -18.92 -12.10 7.50
N ASP A 36 -18.29 -12.80 8.44
CA ASP A 36 -18.21 -12.41 9.85
C ASP A 36 -16.76 -12.13 10.30
N CYS A 37 -15.81 -12.00 9.35
CA CYS A 37 -14.40 -11.76 9.63
C CYS A 37 -13.88 -10.61 8.76
N VAL A 38 -13.62 -9.46 9.38
CA VAL A 38 -13.09 -8.27 8.72
C VAL A 38 -11.80 -7.85 9.41
N ASN A 39 -10.70 -7.92 8.68
CA ASN A 39 -9.43 -7.31 9.08
C ASN A 39 -9.49 -5.80 8.81
N GLN A 40 -8.80 -5.00 9.63
CA GLN A 40 -8.87 -3.55 9.52
C GLN A 40 -7.52 -2.88 9.80
N TYR A 41 -7.05 -2.05 8.87
CA TYR A 41 -5.98 -1.08 9.10
C TYR A 41 -6.57 0.27 9.52
N SER A 42 -6.02 0.86 10.57
CA SER A 42 -6.29 2.23 11.03
C SER A 42 -4.99 3.03 10.95
N PHE A 43 -4.91 4.01 10.06
CA PHE A 43 -3.70 4.82 9.86
C PHE A 43 -3.74 6.03 10.80
N LEU A 44 -2.95 6.01 11.88
CA LEU A 44 -3.06 6.96 12.99
C LEU A 44 -2.31 8.28 12.71
N THR A 45 -1.10 8.18 12.16
CA THR A 45 -0.24 9.32 11.80
C THR A 45 0.12 9.26 10.32
N ALA A 46 1.04 10.13 9.89
CA ALA A 46 1.59 10.11 8.55
C ALA A 46 2.47 8.88 8.27
N ASP A 47 2.83 8.12 9.31
CA ASP A 47 3.80 7.03 9.25
C ASP A 47 3.46 5.83 10.14
N THR A 48 2.41 5.85 10.96
CA THR A 48 2.02 4.71 11.81
C THR A 48 0.60 4.21 11.55
N PHE A 49 0.40 2.93 11.85
CA PHE A 49 -0.89 2.26 11.74
C PHE A 49 -1.13 1.28 12.90
N GLU A 50 -2.40 0.93 13.10
CA GLU A 50 -2.85 -0.26 13.82
C GLU A 50 -3.56 -1.20 12.83
N PHE A 51 -3.42 -2.51 13.05
CA PHE A 51 -4.05 -3.54 12.24
C PHE A 51 -4.76 -4.55 13.13
N TYR A 52 -6.10 -4.59 13.04
CA TYR A 52 -6.89 -5.62 13.68
C TYR A 52 -7.02 -6.84 12.76
N SER A 53 -6.68 -8.01 13.29
CA SER A 53 -6.89 -9.31 12.66
C SER A 53 -8.09 -10.01 13.29
N CYS A 54 -9.17 -10.22 12.53
CA CYS A 54 -10.34 -10.97 13.00
C CYS A 54 -10.05 -12.46 13.19
N GLU A 55 -9.12 -13.03 12.42
CA GLU A 55 -8.76 -14.46 12.52
C GLU A 55 -7.99 -14.77 13.80
N ARG A 56 -7.27 -13.78 14.34
CA ARG A 56 -6.50 -13.89 15.58
C ARG A 56 -7.15 -13.18 16.76
N GLU A 57 -8.11 -12.30 16.50
CA GLU A 57 -8.69 -11.38 17.48
C GLU A 57 -7.62 -10.50 18.16
N GLU A 58 -6.58 -10.11 17.40
CA GLU A 58 -5.42 -9.35 17.88
C GLU A 58 -5.23 -8.05 17.13
N THR A 59 -4.62 -7.06 17.79
CA THR A 59 -4.27 -5.77 17.21
C THR A 59 -2.76 -5.61 17.13
N TYR A 60 -2.29 -5.47 15.90
CA TYR A 60 -0.89 -5.22 15.56
C TYR A 60 -0.65 -3.73 15.38
N TYR A 61 0.60 -3.30 15.58
CA TYR A 61 1.01 -1.92 15.34
C TYR A 61 2.28 -1.87 14.50
N GLY A 62 2.48 -0.74 13.83
CA GLY A 62 3.64 -0.61 12.95
C GLY A 62 3.78 0.73 12.27
N GLU A 63 4.67 0.73 11.29
CA GLU A 63 4.95 1.88 10.43
C GLU A 63 4.62 1.60 8.96
N TYR A 64 4.31 2.65 8.22
CA TYR A 64 4.05 2.55 6.80
C TYR A 64 4.72 3.68 6.01
N TYR A 65 5.02 3.41 4.74
CA TYR A 65 5.48 4.43 3.81
C TYR A 65 5.21 4.03 2.37
N PHE A 66 5.16 5.01 1.47
CA PHE A 66 5.06 4.78 0.03
C PHE A 66 6.43 4.74 -0.63
N LYS A 67 6.64 3.77 -1.53
CA LYS A 67 7.82 3.68 -2.39
C LYS A 67 7.40 3.17 -3.78
N ASN A 68 7.61 3.97 -4.83
CA ASN A 68 7.31 3.61 -6.22
C ASN A 68 5.89 3.04 -6.42
N ASP A 69 4.86 3.70 -5.89
CA ASP A 69 3.44 3.29 -5.88
C ASP A 69 3.08 2.07 -5.01
N PHE A 70 4.04 1.53 -4.25
CA PHE A 70 3.76 0.50 -3.26
C PHE A 70 3.59 1.11 -1.88
N LEU A 71 2.55 0.66 -1.18
CA LEU A 71 2.41 0.84 0.25
C LEU A 71 3.22 -0.25 0.97
N MET A 72 4.26 0.18 1.67
CA MET A 72 5.08 -0.66 2.52
C MET A 72 4.46 -0.67 3.91
N ILE A 73 4.24 -1.85 4.48
CA ILE A 73 3.75 -2.04 5.84
C ILE A 73 4.82 -2.80 6.64
N TYR A 74 5.17 -2.23 7.79
CA TYR A 74 6.17 -2.74 8.71
C TYR A 74 5.52 -2.99 10.07
N GLU A 75 5.15 -4.25 10.31
CA GLU A 75 4.52 -4.67 11.55
C GLU A 75 5.59 -4.92 12.62
N LYS A 76 5.45 -4.24 13.77
CA LYS A 76 6.44 -4.22 14.84
C LYS A 76 6.10 -5.12 16.02
N GLY A 77 4.84 -5.55 16.12
CA GLY A 77 4.34 -6.36 17.23
C GLY A 77 2.81 -6.33 17.31
N SER A 78 2.27 -7.05 18.29
CA SER A 78 0.88 -6.95 18.73
C SER A 78 0.78 -6.42 20.15
N TYR A 79 -0.40 -5.95 20.55
CA TYR A 79 -0.65 -5.53 21.92
C TYR A 79 -0.94 -6.72 22.85
N GLU A 80 -1.25 -7.89 22.28
CA GLU A 80 -1.66 -9.09 22.99
C GLU A 80 -0.53 -10.11 23.20
N GLU A 81 0.51 -10.13 22.34
CA GLU A 81 1.68 -11.03 22.46
C GLU A 81 3.00 -10.26 22.66
N SER A 82 4.05 -10.98 23.10
CA SER A 82 5.39 -10.40 23.33
C SER A 82 6.02 -9.79 22.06
N GLU A 83 6.85 -8.75 22.23
CA GLU A 83 7.50 -7.92 21.19
C GLU A 83 8.37 -8.66 20.13
N ASP A 84 8.42 -9.98 20.14
CA ASP A 84 9.23 -10.80 19.22
C ASP A 84 8.54 -11.06 17.85
N TYR A 85 7.40 -10.42 17.57
CA TYR A 85 6.69 -10.56 16.30
C TYR A 85 7.13 -9.50 15.27
N TYR A 86 7.48 -9.97 14.07
CA TYR A 86 7.96 -9.11 13.00
C TYR A 86 7.48 -9.55 11.62
N GLU A 87 6.76 -8.68 10.91
CA GLU A 87 6.34 -8.95 9.54
C GLU A 87 6.49 -7.72 8.63
N GLN A 88 7.00 -7.95 7.42
CA GLN A 88 7.03 -6.94 6.35
C GLN A 88 6.09 -7.34 5.22
N LYS A 89 5.12 -6.48 4.94
CA LYS A 89 4.14 -6.65 3.85
C LYS A 89 4.35 -5.55 2.81
N LEU A 90 4.29 -5.94 1.55
CA LEU A 90 4.37 -5.05 0.39
C LEU A 90 3.03 -5.09 -0.33
N TYR A 91 2.30 -3.99 -0.26
CA TYR A 91 1.03 -3.82 -0.96
C TYR A 91 1.24 -2.97 -2.21
N LYS A 92 1.04 -3.57 -3.38
CA LYS A 92 0.76 -2.79 -4.58
C LYS A 92 -0.65 -2.28 -4.47
N VAL A 93 -0.79 -0.96 -4.44
CA VAL A 93 -2.09 -0.30 -4.33
C VAL A 93 -2.33 0.57 -5.55
N SER A 94 -3.59 0.78 -5.89
CA SER A 94 -4.03 1.73 -6.91
C SER A 94 -5.14 2.59 -6.34
N LEU A 95 -5.22 3.86 -6.73
CA LEU A 95 -6.42 4.63 -6.44
C LEU A 95 -7.44 4.45 -7.55
N LYS A 96 -8.65 4.02 -7.18
CA LYS A 96 -9.81 4.05 -8.07
C LYS A 96 -10.93 4.79 -7.35
N ALA A 97 -11.44 5.85 -7.96
CA ALA A 97 -12.53 6.68 -7.43
C ALA A 97 -12.31 7.22 -6.00
N GLY A 98 -11.05 7.51 -5.62
CA GLY A 98 -10.71 7.99 -4.28
C GLY A 98 -10.55 6.89 -3.22
N CYS A 99 -10.69 5.63 -3.61
CA CYS A 99 -10.45 4.47 -2.75
C CYS A 99 -9.10 3.82 -3.07
N LEU A 100 -8.37 3.44 -2.02
CA LEU A 100 -7.24 2.53 -2.12
C LEU A 100 -7.75 1.14 -2.49
N VAL A 101 -7.39 0.70 -3.69
CA VAL A 101 -7.67 -0.62 -4.21
C VAL A 101 -6.38 -1.42 -4.17
N HIS A 102 -6.46 -2.57 -3.51
CA HIS A 102 -5.39 -3.55 -3.52
C HIS A 102 -5.21 -4.12 -4.93
N VAL A 103 -3.97 -4.21 -5.38
CA VAL A 103 -3.63 -4.82 -6.67
C VAL A 103 -2.86 -6.11 -6.46
N GLN A 104 -1.96 -6.15 -5.48
CA GLN A 104 -1.10 -7.30 -5.21
C GLN A 104 -0.50 -7.20 -3.81
N LEU A 105 -0.40 -8.33 -3.11
CA LEU A 105 0.34 -8.45 -1.86
C LEU A 105 1.59 -9.28 -2.10
N SER A 106 2.71 -8.87 -1.52
CA SER A 106 3.90 -9.71 -1.35
C SER A 106 4.35 -9.67 0.10
N TYR A 107 4.91 -10.77 0.59
CA TYR A 107 5.53 -10.85 1.91
C TYR A 107 7.01 -11.16 1.77
N LYS A 108 7.79 -10.81 2.79
CA LYS A 108 9.24 -11.03 2.77
C LYS A 108 9.59 -12.38 3.40
N LYS A 109 10.36 -13.20 2.69
CA LYS A 109 10.93 -14.46 3.19
C LYS A 109 12.44 -14.43 2.98
N GLY A 110 13.19 -14.18 4.06
CA GLY A 110 14.62 -13.87 3.96
C GLY A 110 14.85 -12.56 3.21
N GLU A 111 15.62 -12.59 2.12
CA GLU A 111 15.87 -11.42 1.26
C GLU A 111 14.91 -11.30 0.07
N GLN A 112 14.03 -12.29 -0.13
CA GLN A 112 13.15 -12.37 -1.29
C GLN A 112 11.74 -11.87 -0.98
N TRP A 113 11.15 -11.14 -1.92
CA TRP A 113 9.73 -10.82 -1.94
C TRP A 113 8.97 -11.94 -2.64
N ILE A 114 8.01 -12.55 -1.95
CA ILE A 114 7.16 -13.60 -2.50
C ILE A 114 5.78 -13.02 -2.72
N ALA A 115 5.29 -13.07 -3.96
CA ALA A 115 3.93 -12.69 -4.28
C ALA A 115 2.95 -13.62 -3.56
N SER A 116 2.00 -13.03 -2.84
CA SER A 116 0.91 -13.76 -2.22
C SER A 116 -0.14 -14.11 -3.27
N ASN A 117 -0.68 -15.32 -3.18
CA ASN A 117 -1.88 -15.72 -3.94
C ASN A 117 -3.17 -15.23 -3.27
N PHE A 118 -3.05 -14.50 -2.17
CA PHE A 118 -4.19 -13.90 -1.49
C PHE A 118 -4.80 -12.82 -2.38
N VAL A 119 -6.04 -13.06 -2.79
CA VAL A 119 -6.85 -12.12 -3.55
C VAL A 119 -7.82 -11.49 -2.55
N LEU A 120 -7.84 -10.17 -2.49
CA LEU A 120 -8.91 -9.47 -1.77
C LEU A 120 -10.17 -9.60 -2.62
N ASP A 121 -11.29 -9.97 -2.00
CA ASP A 121 -12.58 -9.85 -2.65
C ASP A 121 -12.77 -8.36 -2.99
N ASP A 122 -12.65 -8.05 -4.28
CA ASP A 122 -12.99 -6.74 -4.82
C ASP A 122 -14.46 -6.46 -4.47
N LYS A 123 -14.71 -5.42 -3.65
CA LYS A 123 -16.07 -4.91 -3.43
C LYS A 123 -16.56 -4.15 -4.65
#